data_AF-A0A552AUS9-F1
#
_entry.id   AF-A0A552AUS9-F1
#
_cell.length_a   1.000
_cell.length_b   1.000
_cell.length_c   1.000
_cell.angle_alpha   90.00
_cell.angle_beta   90.00
_cell.angle_gamma   90.00
#
_symmetry.space_group_name_H-M   'P 1'
#
loop_
_entity.id
_entity.type
_entity.pdbx_description
1 polymer ?
#
loop_
_entity_poly.entity_id
_entity_poly.type
_entity_poly.pdbx_seq_one_letter_code
_entity_poly.pdbx_strand_id
1 'polypeptide(L)'
;MTGKLNKLQQDLKNIETEVANLAERMREKYRIYLDLLGESLYKQAIGAVYYICTRYYGGEFLALSHSNRQKLQEEIKTLGQEAKASLQQLGEQSFDRGAFSGVGFSKSPAETVNTPDFLKLFLNKPENLAATGEINNPDILLYCCRVLEKNCIEILNHLSRQINQQLQKAYILPPHLPSQIIDMAIQSGEEGQSLGGGNNMLNILVEAKNPELEEEKDEDEDDGDDRDFSSGKVTKVTAIHLRMAELEFADTRLSVERNQIRSLWEQLNRLGEQYHRIRKEYTIAQAEAAWRSSWYD
;
A
#
# COMPACT_ATOMS: atom_id res chain seq x y z
N MET A 1 -14.40 -44.51 -17.90
CA MET A 1 -14.56 -43.06 -17.62
C MET A 1 -14.22 -42.69 -16.17
N THR A 2 -14.60 -43.52 -15.19
CA THR A 2 -14.21 -43.37 -13.77
C THR A 2 -12.69 -43.23 -13.54
N GLY A 3 -11.84 -43.99 -14.25
CA GLY A 3 -10.39 -43.88 -14.11
C GLY A 3 -9.79 -42.52 -14.50
N LYS A 4 -10.34 -41.84 -15.52
CA LYS A 4 -9.88 -40.50 -15.95
C LYS A 4 -10.29 -39.43 -14.93
N LEU A 5 -11.51 -39.53 -14.40
CA LEU A 5 -12.05 -38.60 -13.41
C LEU A 5 -11.29 -38.72 -12.07
N ASN A 6 -10.98 -39.94 -11.65
CA ASN A 6 -10.14 -40.19 -10.47
C ASN A 6 -8.71 -39.64 -10.64
N LYS A 7 -8.12 -39.77 -11.84
CA LYS A 7 -6.80 -39.20 -12.13
C LYS A 7 -6.80 -37.67 -12.03
N LEU A 8 -7.77 -37.01 -12.67
CA LEU A 8 -7.92 -35.55 -12.60
C LEU A 8 -8.16 -35.06 -11.16
N GLN A 9 -8.92 -35.81 -10.37
CA GLN A 9 -9.13 -35.51 -8.95
C GLN A 9 -7.82 -35.63 -8.14
N GLN A 10 -7.03 -36.67 -8.39
CA GLN A 10 -5.74 -36.84 -7.73
C GLN A 10 -4.76 -35.74 -8.13
N ASP A 11 -4.72 -35.36 -9.41
CA ASP A 11 -3.87 -34.28 -9.91
C ASP A 11 -4.24 -32.94 -9.27
N LEU A 12 -5.54 -32.63 -9.11
CA LEU A 12 -6.00 -31.45 -8.37
C LEU A 12 -5.53 -31.46 -6.91
N LYS A 13 -5.68 -32.60 -6.22
CA LYS A 13 -5.25 -32.74 -4.83
C LYS A 13 -3.73 -32.57 -4.65
N ASN A 14 -2.96 -33.03 -5.63
CA ASN A 14 -1.50 -32.83 -5.64
C ASN A 14 -1.16 -31.35 -5.75
N ILE A 15 -1.79 -30.61 -6.68
CA ILE A 15 -1.59 -29.16 -6.80
C ILE A 15 -2.02 -28.43 -5.53
N GLU A 16 -3.15 -28.81 -4.93
CA GLU A 16 -3.62 -28.23 -3.67
C GLU A 16 -2.60 -28.41 -2.53
N THR A 17 -1.92 -29.56 -2.50
CA THR A 17 -0.82 -29.82 -1.54
C THR A 17 0.42 -28.98 -1.83
N GLU A 18 0.77 -28.80 -3.11
CA GLU A 18 1.89 -27.93 -3.52
C GLU A 18 1.62 -26.46 -3.18
N VAL A 19 0.37 -26.00 -3.35
CA VAL A 19 -0.06 -24.65 -2.98
C VAL A 19 0.01 -24.46 -1.46
N ALA A 20 -0.41 -25.43 -0.65
CA ALA A 20 -0.27 -25.35 0.80
C ALA A 20 1.19 -25.23 1.24
N ASN A 21 2.10 -26.00 0.64
CA ASN A 21 3.54 -25.88 0.89
C ASN A 21 4.10 -24.53 0.44
N LEU A 22 3.61 -24.00 -0.70
CA LEU A 22 3.99 -22.68 -1.18
C LEU A 22 3.51 -21.56 -0.25
N ALA A 23 2.32 -21.71 0.35
CA ALA A 23 1.77 -20.77 1.31
C ALA A 23 2.66 -20.65 2.56
N GLU A 24 3.16 -21.75 3.11
CA GLU A 24 4.09 -21.73 4.25
C GLU A 24 5.42 -21.04 3.91
N ARG A 25 5.97 -21.33 2.72
CA ARG A 25 7.18 -20.66 2.23
C ARG A 25 6.96 -19.16 2.03
N MET A 26 5.81 -18.76 1.49
CA MET A 26 5.45 -17.35 1.33
C MET A 26 5.29 -16.67 2.70
N ARG A 27 4.61 -17.31 3.65
CA ARG A 27 4.44 -16.81 5.03
C ARG A 27 5.79 -16.51 5.68
N GLU A 28 6.72 -17.45 5.63
CA GLU A 28 8.06 -17.26 6.18
C GLU A 28 8.78 -16.07 5.55
N LYS A 29 8.75 -15.97 4.21
CA LYS A 29 9.43 -14.89 3.48
C LYS A 29 8.80 -13.52 3.73
N TYR A 30 7.47 -13.44 3.77
CA TYR A 30 6.78 -12.20 4.10
C TYR A 30 7.06 -11.77 5.54
N ARG A 31 7.10 -12.69 6.51
CA ARG A 31 7.45 -12.34 7.90
C ARG A 31 8.84 -11.69 7.99
N ILE A 32 9.85 -12.32 7.37
CA ILE A 32 11.21 -11.78 7.35
C ILE A 32 11.27 -10.43 6.63
N TYR A 33 10.61 -10.33 5.47
CA TYR A 33 10.55 -9.09 4.71
C TYR A 33 9.90 -7.95 5.50
N LEU A 34 8.79 -8.21 6.21
CA LEU A 34 8.07 -7.19 6.97
C LEU A 34 8.80 -6.74 8.24
N ASP A 35 9.54 -7.63 8.89
CA ASP A 35 10.45 -7.27 9.97
C ASP A 35 11.53 -6.28 9.48
N LEU A 36 12.18 -6.61 8.36
CA LEU A 36 13.18 -5.75 7.73
C LEU A 36 12.57 -4.43 7.24
N LEU A 37 11.35 -4.48 6.70
CA LEU A 37 10.65 -3.31 6.18
C LEU A 37 10.33 -2.35 7.32
N GLY A 38 9.86 -2.86 8.46
CA GLY A 38 9.60 -2.06 9.65
C GLY A 38 10.86 -1.37 10.19
N GLU A 39 12.02 -2.04 10.16
CA GLU A 39 13.30 -1.40 10.51
C GLU A 39 13.70 -0.29 9.54
N SER A 40 13.60 -0.55 8.24
CA SER A 40 13.94 0.43 7.20
C SER A 40 12.99 1.62 7.25
N LEU A 41 11.69 1.37 7.41
CA LEU A 41 10.64 2.39 7.53
C LEU A 41 10.92 3.33 8.69
N TYR A 42 11.19 2.80 9.88
CA TYR A 42 11.53 3.60 11.06
C TYR A 42 12.74 4.50 10.79
N LYS A 43 13.85 3.94 10.29
CA LYS A 43 15.08 4.69 10.03
C LYS A 43 14.86 5.80 8.99
N GLN A 44 14.15 5.48 7.91
CA GLN A 44 13.91 6.43 6.82
C GLN A 44 12.89 7.50 7.20
N ALA A 45 11.89 7.19 8.02
CA ALA A 45 10.97 8.19 8.58
C ALA A 45 11.72 9.23 9.44
N ILE A 46 12.60 8.77 10.35
CA ILE A 46 13.43 9.65 11.17
C ILE A 46 14.38 10.48 10.29
N GLY A 47 15.02 9.86 9.30
CA GLY A 47 15.90 10.53 8.36
C GLY A 47 15.17 11.60 7.52
N ALA A 48 13.96 11.30 7.05
CA ALA A 48 13.14 12.24 6.29
C ALA A 48 12.73 13.44 7.14
N VAL A 49 12.27 13.22 8.38
CA VAL A 49 11.94 14.31 9.32
C VAL A 49 13.16 15.18 9.62
N TYR A 50 14.32 14.55 9.89
CA TYR A 50 15.56 15.30 10.08
C TYR A 50 15.90 16.16 8.85
N TYR A 51 15.79 15.60 7.65
CA TYR A 51 16.08 16.32 6.42
C TYR A 51 15.12 17.49 6.20
N ILE A 52 13.81 17.29 6.41
CA ILE A 52 12.81 18.35 6.34
C ILE A 52 13.09 19.49 7.33
N CYS A 53 13.32 19.16 8.60
CA CYS A 53 13.55 20.14 9.65
C CYS A 53 14.89 20.88 9.52
N THR A 54 15.87 20.33 8.80
CA THR A 54 17.22 20.95 8.70
C THR A 54 17.50 21.58 7.34
N ARG A 55 16.88 21.10 6.26
CA ARG A 55 17.16 21.55 4.89
C ARG A 55 16.08 22.42 4.30
N TYR A 56 14.81 22.16 4.62
CA TYR A 56 13.68 22.91 4.04
C TYR A 56 13.10 23.93 5.02
N TYR A 57 12.91 23.53 6.28
CA TYR A 57 12.24 24.36 7.31
C TYR A 57 13.11 24.58 8.54
N GLY A 58 14.39 24.89 8.30
CA GLY A 58 15.36 25.14 9.36
C GLY A 58 15.01 26.33 10.23
N GLY A 59 14.42 27.39 9.65
CA GLY A 59 14.01 28.59 10.37
C GLY A 59 12.89 28.30 11.36
N GLU A 60 11.84 27.61 10.89
CA GLU A 60 10.68 27.19 11.68
C GLU A 60 11.09 26.25 12.80
N PHE A 61 11.97 25.28 12.49
CA PHE A 61 12.50 24.37 13.51
C PHE A 61 13.33 25.10 14.59
N LEU A 62 14.13 26.10 14.20
CA LEU A 62 14.87 26.94 15.14
C LEU A 62 13.98 27.91 15.92
N ALA A 63 12.80 28.27 15.41
CA ALA A 63 11.83 29.07 16.14
C ALA A 63 11.15 28.29 17.29
N LEU A 64 11.13 26.95 17.22
CA LEU A 64 10.59 26.13 18.29
C LEU A 64 11.41 26.21 19.58
N SER A 65 10.73 26.16 20.73
CA SER A 65 11.39 26.00 22.04
C SER A 65 12.08 24.63 22.15
N HIS A 66 13.05 24.52 23.04
CA HIS A 66 13.74 23.24 23.27
C HIS A 66 12.76 22.11 23.63
N SER A 67 11.77 22.39 24.49
CA SER A 67 10.72 21.44 24.86
C SER A 67 9.85 21.03 23.66
N ASN A 68 9.48 21.96 22.78
CA ASN A 68 8.68 21.64 21.59
C ASN A 68 9.47 20.80 20.58
N ARG A 69 10.78 21.05 20.42
CA ARG A 69 11.64 20.21 19.58
C ARG A 69 11.75 18.79 20.14
N GLN A 70 11.93 18.65 21.45
CA GLN A 70 11.99 17.34 22.10
C GLN A 70 10.67 16.59 21.94
N LYS A 71 9.53 17.26 22.21
CA LYS A 71 8.20 16.69 22.06
C LYS A 71 7.94 16.19 20.63
N LEU A 72 8.26 17.02 19.63
CA LEU A 72 8.13 16.62 18.22
C LEU A 72 8.96 15.37 17.92
N GLN A 73 10.22 15.34 18.35
CA GLN A 73 11.10 14.19 18.11
C GLN A 73 10.60 12.91 18.80
N GLU A 74 10.05 13.00 20.01
CA GLU A 74 9.46 11.89 20.73
C GLU A 74 8.19 11.38 20.03
N GLU A 75 7.29 12.28 19.62
CA GLU A 75 6.07 11.91 18.90
C GLU A 75 6.37 11.18 17.57
N ILE A 76 7.34 11.68 16.79
CA ILE A 76 7.75 11.02 15.54
C ILE A 76 8.37 9.65 15.80
N LYS A 77 9.18 9.50 16.86
CA LYS A 77 9.75 8.19 17.24
C LYS A 77 8.66 7.19 17.61
N THR A 78 7.67 7.62 18.39
CA THR A 78 6.53 6.78 18.76
C THR A 78 5.74 6.34 17.52
N LEU A 79 5.40 7.26 16.62
CA LEU A 79 4.70 6.92 15.37
C LEU A 79 5.49 5.91 14.52
N GLY A 80 6.81 6.09 14.40
CA GLY A 80 7.65 5.14 13.68
C GLY A 80 7.70 3.75 14.34
N GLN A 81 7.70 3.69 15.68
CA GLN A 81 7.65 2.43 16.42
C GLN A 81 6.31 1.71 16.27
N GLU A 82 5.20 2.45 16.31
CA GLU A 82 3.84 1.92 16.08
C GLU A 82 3.69 1.35 14.67
N ALA A 83 4.19 2.07 13.65
CA ALA A 83 4.19 1.59 12.27
C ALA A 83 5.06 0.33 12.09
N LYS A 84 6.24 0.29 12.75
CA LYS A 84 7.07 -0.92 12.77
C LYS A 84 6.31 -2.09 13.38
N ALA A 85 5.73 -1.93 14.57
CA ALA A 85 4.96 -2.98 15.24
C ALA A 85 3.77 -3.45 14.39
N SER A 86 3.09 -2.54 13.69
CA SER A 86 1.99 -2.86 12.78
C SER A 86 2.43 -3.74 11.62
N LEU A 87 3.60 -3.51 11.03
CA LEU A 87 4.17 -4.37 9.98
C LEU A 87 4.56 -5.76 10.52
N GLN A 88 5.14 -5.82 11.72
CA GLN A 88 5.50 -7.10 12.36
C GLN A 88 4.25 -7.93 12.64
N GLN A 89 3.25 -7.33 13.27
CA GLN A 89 1.96 -7.96 13.54
C GLN A 89 1.28 -8.42 12.23
N LEU A 90 1.32 -7.59 11.18
CA LEU A 90 0.81 -7.95 9.87
C LEU A 90 1.51 -9.21 9.33
N GLY A 91 2.84 -9.31 9.46
CA GLY A 91 3.60 -10.50 9.06
C GLY A 91 3.31 -11.75 9.88
N GLU A 92 3.10 -11.62 11.19
CA GLU A 92 2.73 -12.74 12.07
C GLU A 92 1.32 -13.27 11.78
N GLN A 93 0.37 -12.37 11.51
CA GLN A 93 -1.03 -12.72 11.22
C GLN A 93 -1.25 -13.08 9.74
N SER A 94 -0.24 -12.89 8.90
CA SER A 94 -0.31 -13.20 7.48
C SER A 94 -0.51 -14.69 7.27
N PHE A 95 -1.45 -15.02 6.39
CA PHE A 95 -1.76 -16.41 6.00
C PHE A 95 -2.31 -17.30 7.12
N ASP A 96 -2.66 -16.75 8.30
CA ASP A 96 -3.27 -17.49 9.40
C ASP A 96 -4.78 -17.76 9.22
N ARG A 97 -5.23 -18.86 9.85
CA ARG A 97 -6.60 -19.39 9.79
C ARG A 97 -7.57 -18.43 10.47
N GLY A 98 -8.12 -17.49 9.70
CA GLY A 98 -9.04 -16.44 10.18
C GLY A 98 -8.57 -15.01 9.94
N ALA A 99 -7.37 -14.81 9.36
CA ALA A 99 -6.84 -13.47 9.04
C ALA A 99 -7.78 -12.65 8.14
N PHE A 100 -8.69 -13.31 7.40
CA PHE A 100 -9.67 -12.68 6.52
C PHE A 100 -11.12 -12.79 7.02
N SER A 101 -11.39 -13.50 8.13
CA SER A 101 -12.75 -13.65 8.67
C SER A 101 -13.14 -12.58 9.70
N GLY A 102 -12.28 -11.60 9.96
CA GLY A 102 -12.46 -10.72 11.11
C GLY A 102 -11.79 -9.35 11.07
N VAL A 103 -11.41 -8.81 9.91
CA VAL A 103 -10.99 -7.40 9.84
C VAL A 103 -12.17 -6.56 9.36
N GLY A 104 -12.98 -6.13 10.32
CA GLY A 104 -13.91 -5.03 10.15
C GLY A 104 -13.13 -3.75 9.92
N PHE A 105 -12.76 -3.47 8.67
CA PHE A 105 -12.54 -2.10 8.25
C PHE A 105 -13.91 -1.49 7.98
N SER A 106 -14.18 -0.44 8.75
CA SER A 106 -15.33 0.44 8.64
C SER A 106 -15.78 0.64 7.19
N LYS A 107 -17.09 0.49 6.95
CA LYS A 107 -17.73 0.87 5.68
C LYS A 107 -17.26 2.27 5.29
N SER A 108 -16.55 2.38 4.17
CA SER A 108 -16.50 3.62 3.41
C SER A 108 -16.36 3.31 1.92
N PRO A 109 -17.05 4.07 1.05
CA PRO A 109 -17.48 3.62 -0.26
C PRO A 109 -16.46 4.01 -1.32
N ALA A 110 -15.75 3.03 -1.85
CA ALA A 110 -15.19 3.10 -3.18
C ALA A 110 -14.91 1.67 -3.64
N GLU A 111 -15.98 1.02 -4.10
CA GLU A 111 -15.85 0.03 -5.15
C GLU A 111 -15.19 0.72 -6.35
N THR A 112 -13.87 0.63 -6.47
CA THR A 112 -13.22 0.97 -7.74
C THR A 112 -12.22 -0.10 -8.13
N VAL A 113 -12.69 -0.87 -9.12
CA VAL A 113 -12.01 -1.28 -10.36
C VAL A 113 -10.72 -2.08 -10.18
N ASN A 114 -10.76 -3.33 -10.68
CA ASN A 114 -9.69 -4.35 -10.77
C ASN A 114 -9.67 -5.47 -9.72
N THR A 115 -10.82 -5.82 -9.14
CA THR A 115 -11.06 -7.23 -8.78
C THR A 115 -11.71 -7.92 -9.98
N PRO A 116 -11.03 -8.88 -10.65
CA PRO A 116 -11.64 -9.74 -11.67
C PRO A 116 -12.99 -10.29 -11.19
N ASP A 117 -14.02 -10.26 -12.04
CA ASP A 117 -15.39 -10.67 -11.65
C ASP A 117 -15.46 -12.08 -11.06
N PHE A 118 -14.55 -12.97 -11.47
CA PHE A 118 -14.48 -14.33 -10.88
C PHE A 118 -14.08 -14.30 -9.40
N LEU A 119 -13.21 -13.37 -8.97
CA LEU A 119 -12.81 -13.21 -7.57
C LEU A 119 -13.94 -12.61 -6.74
N LYS A 120 -14.75 -11.70 -7.30
CA LYS A 120 -15.97 -11.19 -6.63
C LYS A 120 -16.98 -12.32 -6.41
N LEU A 121 -17.16 -13.17 -7.41
CA LEU A 121 -18.07 -14.33 -7.33
C LEU A 121 -17.58 -15.39 -6.32
N PHE A 122 -16.27 -15.60 -6.21
CA PHE A 122 -15.66 -16.51 -5.24
C PHE A 122 -15.73 -15.98 -3.79
N LEU A 123 -15.47 -14.68 -3.59
CA LEU A 123 -15.49 -14.03 -2.27
C LEU A 123 -16.90 -13.90 -1.67
N ASN A 124 -17.93 -13.81 -2.53
CA ASN A 124 -19.32 -13.72 -2.09
C ASN A 124 -19.91 -15.04 -1.54
N LYS A 125 -19.13 -16.13 -1.56
CA LYS A 125 -19.53 -17.42 -1.00
C LYS A 125 -18.63 -17.80 0.19
N PRO A 126 -18.95 -17.38 1.43
CA PRO A 126 -18.15 -17.67 2.63
C PRO A 126 -17.99 -19.16 2.91
N GLU A 127 -18.84 -20.01 2.32
CA GLU A 127 -18.76 -21.47 2.43
C GLU A 127 -17.51 -22.09 1.79
N ASN A 128 -16.87 -21.44 0.80
CA ASN A 128 -15.66 -21.95 0.15
C ASN A 128 -14.36 -21.65 0.92
N LEU A 129 -14.39 -20.71 1.87
CA LEU A 129 -13.28 -20.42 2.78
C LEU A 129 -13.36 -21.25 4.08
N ALA A 130 -14.53 -21.81 4.39
CA ALA A 130 -14.85 -22.38 5.70
C ALA A 130 -14.61 -23.90 5.83
N ALA A 131 -14.52 -24.67 4.74
CA ALA A 131 -14.57 -26.13 4.81
C ALA A 131 -13.20 -26.82 4.99
N THR A 132 -12.09 -26.23 4.52
CA THR A 132 -10.74 -26.74 4.74
C THR A 132 -9.83 -25.56 5.04
N GLY A 133 -9.52 -25.33 6.31
CA GLY A 133 -8.68 -24.18 6.70
C GLY A 133 -7.19 -24.39 6.41
N GLU A 134 -6.87 -24.79 5.19
CA GLU A 134 -5.56 -24.80 4.55
C GLU A 134 -5.66 -23.86 3.33
N ILE A 135 -4.67 -22.98 3.13
CA ILE A 135 -4.56 -22.20 1.90
C ILE A 135 -4.03 -23.14 0.82
N ASN A 136 -4.93 -23.96 0.27
CA ASN A 136 -4.63 -24.98 -0.73
C ASN A 136 -5.11 -24.57 -2.13
N ASN A 137 -5.82 -23.45 -2.25
CA ASN A 137 -6.25 -22.90 -3.53
C ASN A 137 -5.32 -21.75 -3.96
N PRO A 138 -4.79 -21.79 -5.21
CA PRO A 138 -3.83 -20.79 -5.69
C PRO A 138 -4.43 -19.38 -5.78
N ASP A 139 -5.71 -19.24 -6.07
CA ASP A 139 -6.39 -17.94 -6.15
C ASP A 139 -6.54 -17.31 -4.76
N ILE A 140 -6.83 -18.14 -3.74
CA ILE A 140 -6.90 -17.68 -2.34
C ILE A 140 -5.51 -17.20 -1.91
N LEU A 141 -4.46 -17.98 -2.17
CA LEU A 141 -3.10 -17.58 -1.82
C LEU A 141 -2.70 -16.26 -2.50
N LEU A 142 -3.02 -16.10 -3.79
CA LEU A 142 -2.74 -14.88 -4.54
C LEU A 142 -3.50 -13.68 -3.96
N TYR A 143 -4.77 -13.87 -3.59
CA TYR A 143 -5.57 -12.84 -2.92
C TYR A 143 -4.92 -12.41 -1.60
N CYS A 144 -4.53 -13.37 -0.76
CA CYS A 144 -3.84 -13.10 0.51
C CYS A 144 -2.58 -12.24 0.30
N CYS A 145 -1.74 -12.62 -0.67
CA CYS A 145 -0.54 -11.85 -1.01
C CYS A 145 -0.89 -10.41 -1.43
N ARG A 146 -1.92 -10.22 -2.26
CA ARG A 146 -2.33 -8.88 -2.71
C ARG A 146 -2.85 -8.02 -1.56
N VAL A 147 -3.66 -8.58 -0.67
CA VAL A 147 -4.16 -7.86 0.51
C VAL A 147 -2.99 -7.47 1.41
N LEU A 148 -2.03 -8.37 1.60
CA LEU A 148 -0.84 -8.11 2.39
C LEU A 148 -0.02 -6.93 1.84
N GLU A 149 0.27 -6.94 0.53
CA GLU A 149 1.00 -5.84 -0.15
C GLU A 149 0.25 -4.51 -0.02
N LYS A 150 -1.08 -4.53 -0.19
CA LYS A 150 -1.91 -3.34 -0.05
C LYS A 150 -1.85 -2.77 1.38
N ASN A 151 -1.97 -3.62 2.39
CA ASN A 151 -1.88 -3.21 3.79
C ASN A 151 -0.52 -2.58 4.13
N CYS A 152 0.57 -3.06 3.51
CA CYS A 152 1.89 -2.45 3.68
C CYS A 152 1.89 -1.00 3.17
N ILE A 153 1.37 -0.78 1.96
CA ILE A 153 1.26 0.57 1.38
C ILE A 153 0.37 1.46 2.25
N GLU A 154 -0.75 0.95 2.75
CA GLU A 154 -1.64 1.69 3.65
C GLU A 154 -0.93 2.11 4.95
N ILE A 155 -0.09 1.26 5.54
CA ILE A 155 0.72 1.59 6.72
C ILE A 155 1.72 2.72 6.42
N LEU A 156 2.43 2.63 5.28
CA LEU A 156 3.38 3.68 4.85
C LEU A 156 2.70 5.04 4.64
N ASN A 157 1.53 5.02 4.00
CA ASN A 157 0.72 6.21 3.76
C ASN A 157 0.17 6.79 5.07
N HIS A 158 -0.29 5.94 5.98
CA HIS A 158 -0.76 6.36 7.30
C HIS A 158 0.35 7.04 8.09
N LEU A 159 1.54 6.44 8.15
CA LEU A 159 2.70 7.02 8.82
C LEU A 159 3.09 8.36 8.18
N SER A 160 3.13 8.44 6.85
CA SER A 160 3.44 9.69 6.14
C SER A 160 2.46 10.81 6.50
N ARG A 161 1.16 10.51 6.55
CA ARG A 161 0.11 11.46 6.97
C ARG A 161 0.29 11.90 8.41
N GLN A 162 0.48 10.95 9.34
CA GLN A 162 0.65 11.27 10.76
C GLN A 162 1.88 12.16 10.98
N ILE A 163 3.00 11.84 10.34
CA ILE A 163 4.22 12.66 10.43
C ILE A 163 3.97 14.08 9.91
N ASN A 164 3.37 14.22 8.72
CA ASN A 164 3.06 15.54 8.16
C ASN A 164 2.10 16.33 9.06
N GLN A 165 1.10 15.69 9.67
CA GLN A 165 0.21 16.32 10.64
C GLN A 165 0.96 16.83 11.87
N GLN A 166 1.93 16.07 12.39
CA GLN A 166 2.74 16.54 13.53
C GLN A 166 3.65 17.71 13.14
N LEU A 167 4.21 17.70 11.93
CA LEU A 167 4.97 18.85 11.41
C LEU A 167 4.09 20.10 11.22
N GLN A 168 2.83 19.94 10.82
CA GLN A 168 1.86 21.04 10.73
C GLN A 168 1.50 21.60 12.11
N LYS A 169 1.21 20.73 13.11
CA LYS A 169 0.93 21.16 14.48
C LYS A 169 2.11 21.88 15.14
N ALA A 170 3.33 21.50 14.76
CA ALA A 170 4.55 22.17 15.17
C ALA A 170 4.85 23.44 14.37
N TYR A 171 3.97 23.87 13.45
CA TYR A 171 4.17 25.03 12.57
C TYR A 171 5.45 24.95 11.73
N ILE A 172 5.95 23.73 11.47
CA ILE A 172 7.07 23.48 10.56
C ILE A 172 6.57 23.42 9.12
N LEU A 173 5.48 22.68 8.89
CA LEU A 173 4.79 22.69 7.60
C LEU A 173 3.69 23.75 7.61
N PRO A 174 3.43 24.45 6.48
CA PRO A 174 2.34 25.39 6.37
C PRO A 174 0.98 24.73 6.69
N PRO A 175 0.10 25.37 7.49
CA PRO A 175 -1.20 24.82 7.85
C PRO A 175 -2.20 24.77 6.68
N HIS A 176 -1.91 25.48 5.59
CA HIS A 176 -2.79 25.59 4.41
C HIS A 176 -2.62 24.48 3.37
N LEU A 177 -1.88 23.39 3.64
CA LEU A 177 -1.94 22.21 2.78
C LEU A 177 -3.14 21.36 3.20
N PRO A 178 -4.24 21.34 2.43
CA PRO A 178 -5.34 20.42 2.70
C PRO A 178 -4.78 19.00 2.61
N SER A 179 -5.15 18.14 3.55
CA SER A 179 -4.85 16.70 3.50
C SER A 179 -5.20 16.10 2.14
N GLN A 180 -6.24 16.63 1.49
CA GLN A 180 -6.67 16.25 0.14
C GLN A 180 -5.61 16.48 -0.94
N ILE A 181 -4.81 17.55 -0.90
CA ILE A 181 -3.74 17.78 -1.90
C ILE A 181 -2.59 16.80 -1.68
N ILE A 182 -2.28 16.49 -0.43
CA ILE A 182 -1.28 15.48 -0.07
C ILE A 182 -1.75 14.11 -0.54
N ASP A 183 -3.02 13.77 -0.32
CA ASP A 183 -3.62 12.49 -0.72
C ASP A 183 -3.69 12.33 -2.25
N MET A 184 -4.10 13.38 -2.96
CA MET A 184 -4.08 13.39 -4.43
C MET A 184 -2.66 13.24 -4.96
N ALA A 185 -1.68 13.92 -4.35
CA ALA A 185 -0.29 13.86 -4.78
C ALA A 185 0.40 12.53 -4.42
N ILE A 186 0.00 11.87 -3.34
CA ILE A 186 0.37 10.48 -3.02
C ILE A 186 -0.14 9.53 -4.11
N GLN A 187 -1.39 9.71 -4.56
CA GLN A 187 -2.01 8.89 -5.61
C GLN A 187 -1.40 9.14 -7.01
N SER A 188 -1.11 10.40 -7.38
CA SER A 188 -0.54 10.74 -8.69
C SER A 188 0.98 10.55 -8.79
N GLY A 189 1.69 10.46 -7.65
CA GLY A 189 3.13 10.19 -7.60
C GLY A 189 3.52 8.76 -7.97
N GLU A 190 2.56 7.84 -8.08
CA GLU A 190 2.78 6.45 -8.51
C GLU A 190 2.95 6.32 -10.04
N GLU A 191 2.50 7.30 -10.84
CA GLU A 191 2.49 7.21 -12.32
C GLU A 191 3.72 7.84 -13.02
N GLY A 192 4.76 8.19 -12.27
CA GLY A 192 6.04 8.56 -12.86
C GLY A 192 6.14 10.01 -13.29
N GLN A 193 6.57 10.86 -12.36
CA GLN A 193 7.48 11.98 -12.59
C GLN A 193 7.91 12.53 -11.23
N SER A 194 9.02 12.01 -10.70
CA SER A 194 9.65 12.57 -9.51
C SER A 194 10.33 13.89 -9.90
N LEU A 195 9.65 15.01 -9.68
CA LEU A 195 10.26 16.35 -9.75
C LEU A 195 11.19 16.54 -8.54
N GLY A 196 12.39 15.94 -8.64
CA GLY A 196 13.59 16.33 -7.91
C GLY A 196 13.47 16.49 -6.38
N GLY A 197 12.65 15.69 -5.71
CA GLY A 197 12.65 15.55 -4.25
C GLY A 197 13.50 14.35 -3.87
N GLY A 198 14.47 14.52 -2.97
CA GLY A 198 15.25 13.41 -2.43
C GLY A 198 14.38 12.32 -1.78
N ASN A 199 15.01 11.19 -1.46
CA ASN A 199 14.39 9.95 -0.96
C ASN A 199 13.23 10.22 0.03
N ASN A 200 12.05 9.66 -0.26
CA ASN A 200 10.81 9.79 0.52
C ASN A 200 10.22 11.20 0.73
N MET A 201 10.38 12.11 -0.23
CA MET A 201 9.78 13.43 -0.17
C MET A 201 8.87 13.73 -1.36
N LEU A 202 7.90 14.60 -1.12
CA LEU A 202 6.92 15.05 -2.09
C LEU A 202 7.01 16.58 -2.20
N ASN A 203 7.28 17.08 -3.40
CA ASN A 203 7.29 18.51 -3.70
C ASN A 203 5.94 18.91 -4.31
N ILE A 204 5.18 19.75 -3.62
CA ILE A 204 3.88 20.28 -4.04
C ILE A 204 4.05 21.76 -4.37
N LEU A 205 3.59 22.19 -5.54
CA LEU A 205 3.50 23.61 -5.89
C LEU A 205 2.10 24.10 -5.51
N VAL A 206 2.02 25.05 -4.57
CA VAL A 206 0.76 25.64 -4.13
C VAL A 206 0.65 27.04 -4.69
N GLU A 207 -0.36 27.32 -5.51
CA GLU A 207 -0.69 28.68 -5.91
C GLU A 207 -1.42 29.36 -4.74
N ALA A 208 -0.75 30.30 -4.08
CA ALA A 208 -1.39 31.07 -3.02
C ALA A 208 -2.38 32.04 -3.66
N LYS A 209 -3.68 31.75 -3.56
CA LYS A 209 -4.70 32.75 -3.81
C LYS A 209 -4.61 33.76 -2.66
N ASN A 210 -4.03 34.94 -2.91
CA ASN A 210 -3.96 36.03 -1.94
C ASN A 210 -5.36 36.24 -1.33
N PRO A 211 -5.56 36.04 -0.01
CA PRO A 211 -6.69 36.63 0.66
C PRO A 211 -6.35 38.11 0.89
N GLU A 212 -7.03 38.98 0.16
CA GLU A 212 -7.35 40.35 0.57
C GLU A 212 -6.15 41.19 1.06
N LEU A 213 -5.40 41.74 0.11
CA LEU A 213 -5.05 43.17 0.25
C LEU A 213 -6.33 43.90 -0.15
N GLU A 214 -7.13 44.25 0.86
CA GLU A 214 -8.17 45.25 0.70
C GLU A 214 -7.55 46.46 0.03
N GLU A 215 -8.15 46.84 -1.09
CA GLU A 215 -7.86 48.04 -1.84
C GLU A 215 -8.00 49.24 -0.89
N GLU A 216 -6.89 49.71 -0.32
CA GLU A 216 -6.79 51.11 0.06
C GLU A 216 -6.84 51.90 -1.25
N LYS A 217 -8.05 52.34 -1.58
CA LYS A 217 -8.31 53.38 -2.56
C LYS A 217 -7.66 54.66 -2.07
N ASP A 218 -6.41 54.87 -2.45
CA ASP A 218 -5.88 56.21 -2.60
C ASP A 218 -5.95 56.57 -4.08
N GLU A 219 -6.90 57.46 -4.37
CA GLU A 219 -7.01 58.17 -5.63
C GLU A 219 -5.72 58.99 -5.82
N ASP A 220 -4.96 58.71 -6.88
CA ASP A 220 -4.24 59.74 -7.64
C ASP A 220 -3.84 59.15 -9.01
N GLU A 221 -4.29 59.82 -10.07
CA GLU A 221 -4.01 59.50 -11.47
C GLU A 221 -2.53 59.82 -11.81
N ASP A 222 -1.80 58.88 -12.42
CA ASP A 222 -0.77 59.22 -13.41
C ASP A 222 -0.50 58.07 -14.40
N ASP A 223 -0.19 58.49 -15.62
CA ASP A 223 -0.11 57.78 -16.90
C ASP A 223 1.02 56.72 -16.99
N GLY A 224 0.83 55.69 -17.83
CA GLY A 224 1.94 54.96 -18.48
C GLY A 224 2.05 53.44 -18.23
N ASP A 225 1.61 52.68 -19.23
CA ASP A 225 2.24 51.48 -19.81
C ASP A 225 3.04 50.52 -18.89
N ASP A 226 2.37 49.44 -18.42
CA ASP A 226 2.82 48.04 -18.42
C ASP A 226 1.94 47.24 -17.44
N ARG A 227 0.85 46.65 -17.94
CA ARG A 227 0.03 45.72 -17.15
C ARG A 227 0.76 44.39 -17.01
N ASP A 228 1.67 44.31 -16.05
CA ASP A 228 2.17 43.03 -15.56
C ASP A 228 1.01 42.32 -14.83
N PHE A 229 0.37 41.37 -15.51
CA PHE A 229 -0.64 40.51 -14.93
C PHE A 229 0.02 39.72 -13.80
N SER A 230 -0.31 40.09 -12.55
CA SER A 230 0.06 39.40 -11.33
C SER A 230 -0.10 37.89 -11.44
N SER A 231 0.98 37.17 -11.77
CA SER A 231 1.02 35.71 -11.65
C SER A 231 0.93 35.39 -10.16
N GLY A 232 -0.06 34.58 -9.74
CA GLY A 232 -0.22 34.17 -8.36
C GLY A 232 1.10 33.67 -7.77
N LYS A 233 1.42 34.06 -6.53
CA LYS A 233 2.70 33.70 -5.90
C LYS A 233 2.71 32.18 -5.63
N VAL A 234 3.30 31.43 -6.55
CA VAL A 234 3.45 29.97 -6.42
C VAL A 234 4.47 29.68 -5.32
N THR A 235 4.02 29.04 -4.23
CA THR A 235 4.87 28.61 -3.11
C THR A 235 5.14 27.11 -3.23
N LYS A 236 6.41 26.73 -3.31
CA LYS A 236 6.82 25.32 -3.29
C LYS A 236 6.81 24.81 -1.84
N VAL A 237 6.04 23.77 -1.57
CA VAL A 237 5.98 23.08 -0.28
C VAL A 237 6.56 21.67 -0.43
N THR A 238 7.52 21.33 0.42
CA THR A 238 8.06 19.97 0.50
C THR A 238 7.49 19.25 1.73
N ALA A 239 6.91 18.07 1.53
CA ALA A 239 6.31 17.22 2.57
C ALA A 239 6.88 15.80 2.54
N ILE A 240 6.60 14.99 3.56
CA ILE A 240 7.07 13.61 3.66
C ILE A 240 6.11 12.67 2.92
N HIS A 241 6.66 11.80 2.09
CA HIS A 241 5.95 10.69 1.48
C HIS A 241 6.84 9.46 1.42
N LEU A 242 6.62 8.52 2.34
CA LEU A 242 7.37 7.27 2.45
C LEU A 242 6.90 6.32 1.34
N ARG A 243 7.81 5.93 0.44
CA ARG A 243 7.51 5.11 -0.74
C ARG A 243 8.19 3.76 -0.66
N MET A 244 7.46 2.68 -0.98
CA MET A 244 7.99 1.31 -0.94
C MET A 244 9.25 1.15 -1.79
N ALA A 245 9.25 1.70 -3.01
CA ALA A 245 10.38 1.58 -3.93
C ALA A 245 11.68 2.20 -3.37
N GLU A 246 11.58 3.35 -2.69
CA GLU A 246 12.72 4.02 -2.06
C GLU A 246 13.22 3.23 -0.83
N LEU A 247 12.28 2.66 -0.07
CA LEU A 247 12.57 1.81 1.09
C LEU A 247 13.37 0.56 0.68
N GLU A 248 12.92 -0.11 -0.38
CA GLU A 248 13.57 -1.31 -0.94
C GLU A 248 14.91 -0.99 -1.61
N PHE A 249 15.03 0.16 -2.27
CA PHE A 249 16.25 0.60 -2.93
C PHE A 249 17.37 0.91 -1.92
N ALA A 250 17.02 1.52 -0.79
CA ALA A 250 17.99 1.94 0.21
C ALA A 250 18.50 0.78 1.12
N ASP A 251 17.78 -0.34 1.24
CA ASP A 251 18.21 -1.52 2.00
C ASP A 251 18.35 -2.74 1.08
N THR A 252 19.59 -3.17 0.85
CA THR A 252 19.89 -4.33 0.00
C THR A 252 19.26 -5.63 0.53
N ARG A 253 19.04 -5.74 1.85
CA ARG A 253 18.40 -6.92 2.47
C ARG A 253 16.94 -7.02 2.05
N LEU A 254 16.24 -5.88 1.97
CA LEU A 254 14.86 -5.83 1.46
C LEU A 254 14.80 -6.24 -0.01
N SER A 255 15.73 -5.76 -0.82
CA SER A 255 15.81 -6.14 -2.23
C SER A 255 16.01 -7.65 -2.43
N VAL A 256 16.83 -8.29 -1.59
CA VAL A 256 17.05 -9.75 -1.63
C VAL A 256 15.76 -10.52 -1.29
N GLU A 257 15.08 -10.17 -0.19
CA GLU A 257 13.84 -10.85 0.20
C GLU A 257 12.69 -10.57 -0.79
N ARG A 258 12.60 -9.35 -1.33
CA ARG A 258 11.63 -9.00 -2.37
C ARG A 258 11.78 -9.88 -3.62
N ASN A 259 13.03 -10.16 -4.03
CA ASN A 259 13.30 -11.03 -5.17
C ASN A 259 12.91 -12.49 -4.87
N GLN A 260 13.11 -12.96 -3.63
CA GLN A 260 12.63 -14.29 -3.23
C GLN A 260 11.09 -14.36 -3.28
N ILE A 261 10.39 -13.36 -2.76
CA ILE A 261 8.92 -13.26 -2.84
C ILE A 261 8.45 -13.29 -4.31
N ARG A 262 9.09 -12.53 -5.21
CA ARG A 262 8.78 -12.55 -6.66
C ARG A 262 8.94 -13.95 -7.26
N SER A 263 10.00 -14.67 -6.89
CA SER A 263 10.22 -16.04 -7.37
C SER A 263 9.13 -17.02 -6.90
N LEU A 264 8.60 -16.83 -5.69
CA LEU A 264 7.48 -17.60 -5.16
C LEU A 264 6.17 -17.22 -5.88
N TRP A 265 5.98 -15.95 -6.21
CA TRP A 265 4.83 -15.49 -7.01
C TRP A 265 4.82 -16.11 -8.41
N GLU A 266 5.98 -16.23 -9.06
CA GLU A 266 6.07 -16.91 -10.35
C GLU A 266 5.70 -18.39 -10.23
N GLN A 267 6.13 -19.07 -9.16
CA GLN A 267 5.73 -20.45 -8.87
C GLN A 267 4.21 -20.55 -8.65
N LEU A 268 3.62 -19.61 -7.90
CA LEU A 268 2.19 -19.56 -7.64
C LEU A 268 1.38 -19.39 -8.93
N ASN A 269 1.79 -18.47 -9.81
CA ASN A 269 1.10 -18.24 -11.07
C ASN A 269 1.13 -19.50 -11.96
N ARG A 270 2.27 -20.19 -12.03
CA ARG A 270 2.39 -21.46 -12.78
C ARG A 270 1.47 -22.54 -12.21
N LEU A 271 1.40 -22.67 -10.89
CA LEU A 271 0.48 -23.61 -10.23
C LEU A 271 -0.98 -23.22 -10.46
N GLY A 272 -1.30 -21.92 -10.43
CA GLY A 272 -2.63 -21.40 -10.73
C GLY A 272 -3.09 -21.77 -12.15
N GLU A 273 -2.24 -21.56 -13.16
CA GLU A 273 -2.55 -21.95 -14.54
C GLU A 273 -2.83 -23.45 -14.68
N GLN A 274 -2.01 -24.29 -14.05
CA GLN A 274 -2.19 -25.74 -14.04
C GLN A 274 -3.48 -26.15 -13.32
N TYR A 275 -3.74 -25.55 -12.15
CA TYR A 275 -4.95 -25.77 -11.36
C TYR A 275 -6.20 -25.48 -12.18
N HIS A 276 -6.27 -24.29 -12.79
CA HIS A 276 -7.42 -23.85 -13.61
C HIS A 276 -7.66 -24.76 -14.80
N ARG A 277 -6.59 -25.19 -15.48
CA ARG A 277 -6.67 -26.11 -16.60
C ARG A 277 -7.27 -27.46 -16.17
N ILE A 278 -6.70 -28.09 -15.14
CA ILE A 278 -7.14 -29.40 -14.66
C ILE A 278 -8.55 -29.32 -14.07
N ARG A 279 -8.88 -28.22 -13.37
CA ARG A 279 -10.22 -28.00 -12.80
C ARG A 279 -11.28 -27.90 -13.88
N LYS A 280 -10.98 -27.22 -14.99
CA LYS A 280 -11.87 -27.14 -16.15
C LYS A 280 -12.08 -28.52 -16.78
N GLU A 281 -11.01 -29.28 -17.01
CA GLU A 281 -11.10 -30.65 -17.54
C GLU A 281 -11.90 -31.59 -16.62
N TYR A 282 -11.69 -31.49 -15.30
CA TYR A 282 -12.45 -32.23 -14.30
C TYR A 282 -13.94 -31.89 -14.35
N THR A 283 -14.28 -30.61 -14.39
CA THR A 283 -15.68 -30.14 -14.41
C THR A 283 -16.40 -30.65 -15.67
N ILE A 284 -15.74 -30.60 -16.83
CA ILE A 284 -16.28 -31.14 -18.08
C ILE A 284 -16.50 -32.66 -17.94
N ALA A 285 -15.48 -33.39 -17.49
CA ALA A 285 -15.59 -34.85 -17.31
C ALA A 285 -16.68 -35.25 -16.31
N GLN A 286 -16.86 -34.48 -15.24
CA GLN A 286 -17.91 -34.68 -14.23
C GLN A 286 -19.30 -34.39 -14.82
N ALA A 287 -19.46 -33.28 -15.54
CA ALA A 287 -20.71 -32.92 -16.19
C ALA A 287 -21.12 -33.97 -17.24
N GLU A 288 -20.19 -34.43 -18.08
CA GLU A 288 -20.49 -35.48 -19.05
C GLU A 288 -20.83 -36.82 -18.38
N ALA A 289 -20.19 -37.16 -17.25
CA ALA A 289 -20.52 -38.36 -16.49
C ALA A 289 -21.93 -38.26 -15.88
N ALA A 290 -22.27 -37.11 -15.30
CA ALA A 290 -23.58 -36.83 -14.71
C ALA A 290 -24.69 -36.83 -15.78
N TRP A 291 -24.44 -36.25 -16.96
CA TRP A 291 -25.35 -36.31 -18.10
C TRP A 291 -25.62 -37.75 -18.51
N ARG A 292 -24.58 -38.57 -18.70
CA ARG A 292 -24.72 -39.98 -19.08
C ARG A 292 -25.45 -40.81 -18.03
N SER A 293 -25.32 -40.48 -16.74
CA SER A 293 -26.02 -41.20 -15.66
C SER A 293 -27.46 -40.76 -15.43
N SER A 294 -27.83 -39.54 -15.86
CA SER A 294 -29.19 -39.02 -15.73
C SER A 294 -30.04 -39.25 -16.98
N TRP A 295 -29.41 -39.73 -18.07
CA TRP A 295 -30.09 -40.13 -19.29
C TRP A 295 -30.69 -41.54 -19.13
N TYR A 296 -32.01 -41.59 -18.88
CA TYR A 296 -32.83 -42.79 -18.95
C TYR A 296 -33.85 -42.63 -20.09
N ASP A 297 -34.15 -43.71 -20.82
CA ASP A 297 -35.25 -43.80 -21.79
C ASP A 297 -36.61 -43.99 -21.09
#